data_AF-A0A7S2S6T8-F1
#
_entry.id   AF-A0A7S2S6T8-F1
#
_cell.length_a   1.000
_cell.length_b   1.000
_cell.length_c   1.000
_cell.angle_alpha   90.00
_cell.angle_beta   90.00
_cell.angle_gamma   90.00
#
_symmetry.space_group_name_H-M   'P 1'
#
loop_
_entity.id
_entity.type
_entity.pdbx_description
1 polymer ?
#
loop_
_entity_poly.entity_id
_entity_poly.type
_entity_poly.pdbx_seq_one_letter_code
_entity_poly.pdbx_strand_id
1 'polypeptide(L)'
;EELTSSSSWRELALWLWEVHNHVNVRLYHEQLDEDSDGESVTYKIEDDQKVKWPSLDACPECWQQDGGWNEVEVFQYLEQQYWPEEDLNIHHKESKNSNVSVEKKSSNFVLNSLMLGFGLCLVFFVQKKRKAKILGRHKKVDDSSRCHRMNL
;
A
#
# COMPACT_ATOMS: atom_id res chain seq x y z
N GLU A 1 -27.16 -4.85 34.09
CA GLU A 1 -25.88 -5.42 33.64
C GLU A 1 -24.99 -4.26 33.25
N GLU A 2 -23.93 -4.00 34.01
CA GLU A 2 -23.04 -2.85 33.80
C GLU A 2 -21.97 -3.28 32.80
N LEU A 3 -22.21 -3.02 31.51
CA LEU A 3 -21.23 -3.20 30.45
C LEU A 3 -20.02 -2.33 30.77
N THR A 4 -18.92 -2.96 31.17
CA THR A 4 -17.66 -2.24 31.39
C THR A 4 -17.28 -1.51 30.10
N SER A 5 -16.88 -0.24 30.22
CA SER A 5 -16.51 0.65 29.10
C SER A 5 -15.65 -0.06 28.04
N SER A 6 -14.66 -0.86 28.45
CA SER A 6 -13.78 -1.60 27.54
C SER A 6 -14.48 -2.66 26.68
N SER A 7 -15.45 -3.40 27.22
CA SER A 7 -16.25 -4.36 26.43
C SER A 7 -17.09 -3.62 25.38
N SER A 8 -17.68 -2.49 25.78
CA SER A 8 -18.48 -1.66 24.88
C SER A 8 -17.65 -1.07 23.73
N TRP A 9 -16.40 -0.65 23.99
CA TRP A 9 -15.50 -0.17 22.93
C TRP A 9 -15.08 -1.26 21.95
N ARG A 10 -14.81 -2.48 22.44
CA ARG A 10 -14.49 -3.62 21.59
C ARG A 10 -15.66 -3.97 20.68
N GLU A 11 -16.86 -4.07 21.23
CA GLU A 11 -18.08 -4.35 20.47
C GLU A 11 -18.35 -3.27 19.43
N LEU A 12 -18.17 -2.00 19.77
CA LEU A 12 -18.32 -0.89 18.83
C LEU A 12 -17.32 -0.97 17.66
N ALA A 13 -16.05 -1.28 17.95
CA ALA A 13 -15.02 -1.39 16.93
C ALA A 13 -15.31 -2.56 15.96
N LEU A 14 -15.70 -3.71 16.50
CA LEU A 14 -16.10 -4.87 15.69
C LEU A 14 -17.35 -4.56 14.87
N TRP A 15 -18.37 -3.92 15.47
CA TRP A 15 -19.57 -3.52 14.74
C TRP A 15 -19.26 -2.60 13.56
N LEU A 16 -18.40 -1.59 13.76
CA LEU A 16 -18.02 -0.68 12.69
C LEU A 16 -17.28 -1.39 11.56
N TRP A 17 -16.37 -2.30 11.91
CA TRP A 17 -15.66 -3.14 10.95
C TRP A 17 -16.60 -4.06 10.16
N GLU A 18 -17.59 -4.67 10.82
CA GLU A 18 -18.59 -5.51 10.16
C GLU A 18 -19.44 -4.70 9.16
N VAL A 19 -19.91 -3.52 9.58
CA VAL A 19 -20.66 -2.60 8.72
C VAL A 19 -19.82 -2.17 7.52
N HIS A 20 -18.54 -1.86 7.72
CA HIS A 20 -17.62 -1.52 6.63
C HIS A 20 -17.54 -2.67 5.61
N ASN A 21 -17.35 -3.90 6.08
CA ASN A 21 -17.27 -5.06 5.19
C ASN A 21 -18.58 -5.33 4.45
N HIS A 22 -19.72 -5.10 5.09
CA HIS A 22 -21.02 -5.19 4.42
C HIS A 22 -21.15 -4.14 3.30
N VAL A 23 -20.66 -2.91 3.52
CA VAL A 23 -20.63 -1.87 2.47
C VAL A 23 -19.68 -2.25 1.34
N ASN A 24 -18.50 -2.83 1.63
CA ASN A 24 -17.56 -3.26 0.60
C ASN A 24 -18.18 -4.31 -0.33
N VAL A 25 -18.86 -5.30 0.23
CA VAL A 25 -19.56 -6.33 -0.56
C VAL A 25 -20.66 -5.69 -1.42
N ARG A 26 -21.47 -4.79 -0.85
CA ARG A 26 -22.54 -4.11 -1.59
C ARG A 26 -21.99 -3.29 -2.76
N LEU A 27 -20.95 -2.49 -2.53
CA LEU A 27 -20.32 -1.67 -3.57
C LEU A 27 -19.70 -2.53 -4.67
N TYR A 28 -19.14 -3.69 -4.32
CA TYR A 28 -18.64 -4.63 -5.30
C TYR A 28 -19.76 -5.22 -6.18
N HIS A 29 -20.91 -5.57 -5.57
CA HIS A 29 -22.07 -6.04 -6.33
C HIS A 29 -22.64 -4.97 -7.25
N GLU A 30 -22.79 -3.73 -6.75
CA GLU A 30 -23.21 -2.58 -7.56
C GLU A 30 -22.28 -2.38 -8.77
N GLN A 31 -20.96 -2.49 -8.58
CA GLN A 31 -20.00 -2.39 -9.67
C GLN A 31 -20.13 -3.51 -10.71
N LEU A 32 -20.33 -4.76 -10.26
CA LEU A 32 -20.53 -5.88 -11.19
C LEU A 32 -21.82 -5.75 -12.01
N ASP A 33 -22.89 -5.21 -11.42
CA ASP A 33 -24.15 -4.96 -12.12
C ASP A 33 -24.03 -3.85 -13.15
N GLU A 34 -23.25 -2.81 -12.86
CA GLU A 34 -22.94 -1.74 -13.83
C GLU A 34 -22.11 -2.27 -14.99
N ASP A 35 -21.14 -3.16 -14.72
CA ASP A 35 -20.24 -3.73 -15.73
C ASP A 35 -20.91 -4.82 -16.60
N SER A 36 -22.06 -5.38 -16.20
CA SER A 36 -22.72 -6.47 -16.92
C SER A 36 -23.66 -6.05 -18.06
N ASP A 37 -23.80 -4.75 -18.33
CA ASP A 37 -24.69 -4.19 -19.38
C ASP A 37 -26.14 -4.75 -19.33
N GLY A 38 -26.62 -5.12 -18.14
CA GLY A 38 -27.96 -5.69 -17.93
C GLY A 38 -28.04 -7.22 -18.08
N GLU A 39 -26.92 -7.93 -18.19
CA GLU A 39 -26.87 -9.38 -18.04
C GLU A 39 -27.01 -9.77 -16.56
N SER A 40 -27.73 -10.87 -16.30
CA SER A 40 -27.96 -11.38 -14.94
C SER A 40 -26.65 -11.82 -14.30
N VAL A 41 -26.11 -11.01 -13.38
CA VAL A 41 -24.92 -11.35 -12.59
C VAL A 41 -25.26 -12.39 -11.53
N THR A 42 -24.40 -13.41 -11.39
CA THR A 42 -24.46 -14.35 -10.27
C THR A 42 -23.32 -14.03 -9.31
N TYR A 43 -23.65 -13.53 -8.12
CA TYR A 43 -22.65 -13.27 -7.08
C TYR A 43 -22.19 -14.59 -6.45
N LYS A 44 -20.87 -14.75 -6.36
CA LYS A 44 -20.28 -15.92 -5.72
C LYS A 44 -19.70 -15.56 -4.37
N ILE A 45 -19.88 -16.46 -3.40
CA ILE A 45 -19.35 -16.30 -2.03
C ILE A 45 -17.83 -16.09 -2.03
N GLU A 46 -17.11 -16.74 -2.96
CA GLU A 46 -15.66 -16.60 -3.13
C GLU A 46 -15.24 -15.18 -3.58
N ASP A 47 -16.11 -14.46 -4.27
CA ASP A 47 -15.84 -13.08 -4.68
C ASP A 47 -16.12 -12.10 -3.53
N ASP A 48 -17.16 -12.34 -2.72
CA ASP A 48 -17.43 -11.55 -1.51
C ASP A 48 -16.28 -11.61 -0.51
N GLN A 49 -15.58 -12.75 -0.40
CA GLN A 49 -14.41 -12.88 0.47
C GLN A 49 -13.23 -12.03 0.00
N LYS A 50 -13.07 -11.81 -1.31
CA LYS A 50 -11.96 -11.04 -1.87
C LYS A 50 -12.07 -9.54 -1.58
N VAL A 51 -13.29 -9.04 -1.42
CA VAL A 51 -13.57 -7.61 -1.18
C VAL A 51 -13.70 -7.25 0.30
N LYS A 52 -13.75 -8.28 1.16
CA LYS A 52 -13.72 -8.11 2.61
C LYS A 52 -12.31 -7.77 3.09
N TRP A 53 -12.26 -6.96 4.14
CA TRP A 53 -11.05 -6.52 4.82
C TRP A 53 -11.00 -7.08 6.25
N PRO A 54 -9.83 -7.50 6.77
CA PRO A 54 -8.57 -7.65 6.05
C PRO A 54 -8.61 -8.82 5.07
N SER A 55 -7.80 -8.76 4.01
CA SER A 55 -7.64 -9.91 3.11
C SER A 55 -6.98 -11.08 3.84
N LEU A 56 -7.17 -12.30 3.32
CA LEU A 56 -6.54 -13.51 3.86
C LEU A 56 -5.02 -13.38 3.95
N ASP A 57 -4.38 -12.74 2.95
CA ASP A 57 -2.93 -12.53 2.93
C ASP A 57 -2.48 -11.52 4.00
N ALA A 58 -3.32 -10.54 4.35
CA ALA A 58 -2.99 -9.50 5.32
C ALA A 58 -3.16 -9.97 6.77
N CYS A 59 -4.18 -10.78 7.04
CA CYS A 59 -4.40 -11.38 8.35
C CYS A 59 -4.94 -12.80 8.22
N PRO A 60 -4.08 -13.83 8.06
CA PRO A 60 -4.53 -15.22 7.95
C PRO A 60 -5.33 -15.69 9.18
N GLU A 61 -4.90 -15.29 10.38
CA GLU A 61 -5.52 -15.68 11.66
C GLU A 61 -6.90 -15.06 11.87
N CYS A 62 -7.24 -13.98 11.14
CA CYS A 62 -8.56 -13.38 11.16
C CYS A 62 -9.63 -14.27 10.51
N TRP A 63 -9.23 -15.25 9.69
CA TRP A 63 -10.15 -16.10 8.94
C TRP A 63 -10.23 -17.51 9.54
N GLN A 64 -11.45 -18.05 9.60
CA GLN A 64 -11.70 -19.44 9.97
C GLN A 64 -11.64 -20.35 8.73
N GLN A 65 -11.48 -21.66 8.94
CA GLN A 65 -11.39 -22.64 7.84
C GLN A 65 -12.67 -22.72 6.98
N ASP A 66 -13.81 -22.35 7.54
CA ASP A 66 -15.11 -22.28 6.85
C ASP A 66 -15.33 -20.95 6.12
N GLY A 67 -14.36 -20.02 6.18
CA GLY A 67 -14.48 -18.69 5.60
C GLY A 67 -15.18 -17.67 6.49
N GLY A 68 -15.52 -18.03 7.73
CA GLY A 68 -15.98 -17.13 8.77
C GLY A 68 -14.85 -16.31 9.39
N TRP A 69 -15.19 -15.49 10.39
CA TRP A 69 -14.27 -14.57 11.04
C TRP A 69 -13.88 -15.04 12.44
N ASN A 70 -12.61 -14.91 12.79
CA ASN A 70 -12.13 -15.00 14.15
C ASN A 70 -12.11 -13.59 14.78
N GLU A 71 -13.20 -13.19 15.43
CA GLU A 71 -13.38 -11.83 15.98
C GLU A 71 -12.32 -11.42 17.01
N VAL A 72 -11.69 -12.40 17.68
CA VAL A 72 -10.58 -12.12 18.61
C VAL A 72 -9.37 -11.59 17.84
N GLU A 73 -9.00 -12.28 16.75
CA GLU A 73 -7.86 -11.91 15.91
C GLU A 73 -8.17 -10.67 15.07
N VAL A 74 -9.40 -10.51 14.58
CA VAL A 74 -9.85 -9.28 13.92
C VAL A 74 -9.68 -8.08 14.85
N PHE A 75 -10.14 -8.18 16.10
CA PHE A 75 -10.00 -7.07 17.04
C PHE A 75 -8.54 -6.72 17.33
N GLN A 76 -7.68 -7.73 17.55
CA GLN A 76 -6.25 -7.51 17.72
C GLN A 76 -5.61 -6.85 16.49
N TYR A 77 -6.03 -7.25 15.29
CA TYR A 77 -5.57 -6.64 14.04
C TYR A 77 -6.03 -5.18 13.95
N LEU A 78 -7.29 -4.87 14.31
CA LEU A 78 -7.80 -3.51 14.36
C LEU A 78 -7.00 -2.62 15.33
N GLU A 79 -6.68 -3.12 16.52
CA GLU A 79 -5.84 -2.38 17.49
C GLU A 79 -4.47 -2.07 16.90
N GLN A 80 -3.81 -3.03 16.25
CA GLN A 80 -2.50 -2.82 15.64
C GLN A 80 -2.54 -1.83 14.47
N GLN A 81 -3.59 -1.87 13.64
CA GLN A 81 -3.70 -1.01 12.47
C GLN A 81 -4.04 0.43 12.82
N TYR A 82 -4.92 0.65 13.79
CA TYR A 82 -5.48 1.99 14.08
C TYR A 82 -4.91 2.61 15.36
N TRP A 83 -4.34 1.81 16.27
CA TRP A 83 -3.66 2.26 17.50
C TRP A 83 -2.28 1.59 17.66
N PRO A 84 -1.35 1.74 16.69
CA PRO A 84 -0.01 1.22 16.86
C PRO A 84 0.63 1.86 18.10
N GLU A 85 1.39 1.08 18.89
CA GLU A 85 2.00 1.49 20.17
C GLU A 85 3.04 2.64 20.05
N GLU A 86 3.15 3.30 18.89
CA GLU A 86 4.12 4.34 18.60
C GLU A 86 3.86 5.65 19.36
N ASP A 87 2.66 5.87 19.91
CA ASP A 87 2.30 7.13 20.60
C ASP A 87 2.23 7.07 22.15
N LEU A 88 2.52 5.92 22.78
CA LEU A 88 2.52 5.81 24.26
C LEU A 88 3.91 5.56 24.86
N ASN A 89 4.95 5.46 24.03
CA ASN A 89 6.32 5.20 24.45
C ASN A 89 7.10 6.46 24.89
N ILE A 90 6.45 7.39 25.62
CA ILE A 90 7.18 8.40 26.43
C ILE A 90 7.26 8.01 27.91
N HIS A 91 6.46 7.07 28.45
CA HIS A 91 6.54 6.78 29.89
C HIS A 91 6.36 5.33 30.38
N HIS A 92 6.12 4.33 29.54
CA HIS A 92 5.85 2.96 30.02
C HIS A 92 6.90 1.93 29.61
N LYS A 93 8.18 2.29 29.65
CA LYS A 93 9.27 1.34 29.40
C LYS A 93 10.00 0.95 30.67
N GLU A 94 9.26 0.42 31.64
CA GLU A 94 9.83 -0.43 32.68
C GLU A 94 8.78 -1.48 33.06
N SER A 95 9.16 -2.76 32.93
CA SER A 95 8.40 -3.98 33.24
C SER A 95 7.64 -4.65 32.09
N LYS A 96 8.38 -5.35 31.23
CA LYS A 96 8.14 -6.78 30.92
C LYS A 96 9.34 -7.35 30.16
N ASN A 97 10.30 -7.85 30.95
CA ASN A 97 11.28 -8.82 30.50
C ASN A 97 10.56 -10.13 30.21
N SER A 98 10.46 -10.49 28.94
CA SER A 98 10.29 -11.89 28.52
C SER A 98 10.95 -12.05 27.15
N ASN A 99 11.90 -12.98 27.11
CA ASN A 99 12.89 -13.12 26.05
C ASN A 99 12.23 -13.56 24.74
N VAL A 100 11.95 -12.61 23.86
CA VAL A 100 11.65 -12.87 22.45
C VAL A 100 12.76 -12.22 21.64
N SER A 101 13.65 -13.04 21.10
CA SER A 101 14.67 -12.65 20.14
C SER A 101 13.99 -12.35 18.79
N VAL A 102 13.38 -11.17 18.67
CA VAL A 102 13.00 -10.61 17.38
C VAL A 102 14.29 -10.12 16.71
N GLU A 103 14.78 -10.86 15.73
CA GLU A 103 15.80 -10.37 14.80
C GLU A 103 15.25 -9.16 14.04
N LYS A 104 15.48 -7.95 14.57
CA LYS A 104 15.28 -6.70 13.85
C LYS A 104 16.30 -6.64 12.71
N LYS A 105 15.92 -7.07 11.51
CA LYS A 105 16.74 -6.89 10.32
C LYS A 105 16.96 -5.39 10.10
N SER A 106 18.23 -5.03 10.25
CA SER A 106 18.73 -3.69 10.51
C SER A 106 18.46 -2.71 9.37
N SER A 107 18.06 -1.50 9.75
CA SER A 107 17.94 -0.24 8.97
C SER A 107 19.09 0.02 7.98
N ASN A 108 20.24 -0.62 8.19
CA ASN A 108 21.40 -0.57 7.29
C ASN A 108 21.13 -1.14 5.88
N PHE A 109 20.20 -2.09 5.68
CA PHE A 109 19.95 -2.67 4.35
C PHE A 109 19.26 -1.67 3.38
N VAL A 110 18.31 -0.90 3.88
CA VAL A 110 17.60 0.12 3.09
C VAL A 110 18.52 1.28 2.77
N LEU A 111 19.32 1.74 3.74
CA LEU A 111 20.26 2.84 3.54
C LEU A 111 21.37 2.47 2.53
N ASN A 112 21.91 1.25 2.63
CA ASN A 112 22.93 0.76 1.69
C ASN A 112 22.37 0.63 0.26
N SER A 113 21.12 0.19 0.13
CA SER A 113 20.45 0.10 -1.18
C SER A 113 20.25 1.47 -1.84
N LEU A 114 19.85 2.47 -1.05
CA LEU A 114 19.71 3.85 -1.53
C LEU A 114 21.06 4.44 -1.95
N MET A 115 22.11 4.26 -1.15
CA MET A 115 23.45 4.79 -1.46
C MET A 115 24.04 4.19 -2.75
N LEU A 116 23.82 2.89 -3.00
CA LEU A 116 24.25 2.24 -4.25
C LEU A 116 23.48 2.78 -5.46
N GLY A 117 22.16 2.97 -5.34
CA GLY A 117 21.32 3.55 -6.40
C GLY A 117 21.75 4.96 -6.78
N PHE A 118 21.96 5.84 -5.79
CA PHE A 118 22.45 7.20 -6.03
C PHE A 118 23.85 7.22 -6.65
N GLY A 119 24.76 6.35 -6.21
CA GLY A 119 26.10 6.23 -6.77
C GLY A 119 26.10 5.88 -8.26
N LEU A 120 25.31 4.87 -8.65
CA LEU A 120 25.20 4.47 -10.07
C LEU A 120 24.61 5.59 -10.93
N CYS A 121 23.57 6.28 -10.46
CA CYS A 121 22.98 7.43 -11.16
C CYS A 121 24.01 8.54 -11.39
N LEU A 122 24.79 8.91 -10.38
CA LEU A 122 25.83 9.94 -10.52
C LEU A 122 26.91 9.54 -11.52
N VAL A 123 27.36 8.27 -11.50
CA VAL A 123 28.33 7.76 -12.49
C VAL A 123 27.76 7.84 -13.90
N PHE A 124 26.51 7.41 -14.11
CA PHE A 124 25.85 7.52 -15.42
C PHE A 124 25.72 8.98 -15.89
N PHE A 125 25.35 9.91 -15.00
CA PHE A 125 25.25 11.33 -15.33
C PHE A 125 26.62 11.94 -15.69
N VAL A 126 27.67 11.59 -14.96
CA VAL A 126 29.04 12.04 -15.25
C VAL A 126 29.54 11.43 -16.56
N GLN A 127 29.31 10.14 -16.81
CA GLN A 127 29.67 9.49 -18.07
C GLN A 127 28.91 10.09 -19.26
N LYS A 128 27.61 10.38 -19.12
CA LYS A 128 26.80 11.05 -20.15
C LYS A 128 27.32 12.45 -20.45
N LYS A 129 27.66 13.25 -19.42
CA LYS A 129 28.28 14.57 -19.60
C LYS A 129 29.66 14.49 -20.25
N ARG A 130 30.48 13.47 -19.92
CA ARG A 130 31.78 13.24 -20.57
C ARG A 130 31.61 12.88 -22.05
N LYS A 131 30.69 11.97 -22.39
CA LYS A 131 30.36 11.62 -23.79
C LYS A 131 29.85 12.82 -24.58
N ALA A 132 28.99 13.66 -23.99
CA ALA A 132 28.50 14.89 -24.62
C ALA A 132 29.60 15.95 -24.85
N LYS A 133 30.69 15.94 -24.08
CA LYS A 133 31.87 16.78 -24.32
C LYS A 133 32.81 16.22 -25.40
N ILE A 134 32.87 14.89 -25.54
CA ILE A 134 33.72 14.21 -26.53
C ILE A 134 33.07 14.23 -27.93
N LEU A 135 31.75 14.08 -28.02
CA LEU A 135 30.97 14.26 -29.25
C LEU A 135 30.72 15.75 -29.46
N GLY A 136 31.72 16.43 -30.03
CA GLY A 136 31.70 17.86 -30.33
C GLY A 136 30.39 18.33 -30.97
N ARG A 137 29.90 19.45 -30.43
CA ARG A 137 28.87 20.35 -30.93
C ARG A 137 29.03 20.60 -32.43
N HIS A 138 28.36 19.81 -33.27
CA HIS A 138 28.21 20.13 -34.70
C HIS A 138 27.37 21.41 -34.79
N LYS A 139 28.07 22.52 -35.03
CA LYS A 139 27.51 23.81 -35.42
C LYS A 139 26.67 23.60 -36.68
N LYS A 140 25.34 23.73 -36.58
CA LYS A 140 24.51 24.00 -37.77
C LYS A 140 24.97 25.36 -38.28
N VAL A 141 25.57 25.36 -39.47
CA VAL A 141 25.73 26.56 -40.27
C VAL A 141 24.32 26.87 -40.77
N ASP A 142 23.75 27.98 -40.31
CA ASP A 142 22.55 28.54 -40.93
C ASP A 142 22.94 29.01 -42.34
N ASP A 143 22.43 28.33 -43.37
CA ASP A 143 22.42 28.87 -44.72
C ASP A 143 21.05 29.53 -44.96
N SER A 144 20.91 30.72 -44.38
CA SER A 144 19.91 31.70 -44.80
C SER A 144 20.50 32.47 -45.97
N SER A 145 20.30 32.00 -47.21
CA SER A 145 20.43 32.80 -48.45
C SER A 145 20.06 32.01 -49.71
N ARG A 146 18.75 31.85 -50.00
CA ARG A 146 18.24 31.98 -51.38
C ARG A 146 16.75 32.27 -51.40
N CYS A 147 16.47 33.56 -51.19
CA CYS A 147 15.32 34.19 -51.79
C CYS A 147 15.56 34.22 -53.31
N HIS A 148 14.78 33.48 -54.09
CA HIS A 148 14.40 33.97 -55.42
C HIS A 148 12.95 33.59 -55.72
N ARG A 149 12.13 34.61 -55.60
CA ARG A 149 10.78 34.76 -56.13
C ARG A 149 10.87 34.95 -57.65
N MET A 150 10.00 34.29 -58.42
CA MET A 150 9.32 34.72 -59.67
C MET A 150 8.72 33.47 -60.36
N ASN A 151 7.40 33.28 -60.31
CA ASN A 151 6.40 33.67 -61.33
C ASN A 151 6.61 32.95 -62.69
N LEU A 152 5.81 31.91 -62.96
CA LEU A 152 4.67 31.93 -63.88
C LEU A 152 3.78 30.70 -63.65
#